data_AF-Q6MAY4-F1
#
_entry.id   AF-Q6MAY4-F1
#
_cell.length_a   1.000
_cell.length_b   1.000
_cell.length_c   1.000
_cell.angle_alpha   90.00
_cell.angle_beta   90.00
_cell.angle_gamma   90.00
#
_symmetry.space_group_name_H-M   'P 1'
#
loop_
_entity.id
_entity.type
_entity.pdbx_description
1 polymer ?
#
loop_
_entity_poly.entity_id
_entity_poly.type
_entity_poly.pdbx_seq_one_letter_code
_entity_poly.pdbx_strand_id
1 'polypeptide(L)'
;MVLQRISSLLKETFFDCSYVAASEIEPFDYLIAIAETNSKEKRKMIKIMAFEQQLDPSMLKKFDKDRCFRIQFLHQLPFEVNPLAVNQIASLLLFLNQNLDWPGFELDELNNRLTYRYNWLIKESAIDTAQLTIITGNLLLSLDMFNDAIKQIADGQLTFNELLRGIAEFGHRTKN
;
A
#
# COMPACT_ATOMS: atom_id res chain seq x y z
N MET A 1 -13.60 4.24 -18.77
CA MET A 1 -12.91 4.97 -17.67
C MET A 1 -11.76 4.12 -17.15
N VAL A 2 -10.61 4.72 -16.80
CA VAL A 2 -9.40 3.98 -16.37
C VAL A 2 -9.65 3.01 -15.21
N LEU A 3 -10.48 3.38 -14.23
CA LEU A 3 -10.86 2.51 -13.12
C LEU A 3 -11.65 1.27 -13.59
N GLN A 4 -12.54 1.40 -14.58
CA GLN A 4 -13.24 0.22 -15.12
C GLN A 4 -12.28 -0.75 -15.82
N ARG A 5 -11.26 -0.22 -16.51
CA ARG A 5 -10.19 -1.04 -17.11
C ARG A 5 -9.39 -1.76 -16.01
N ILE A 6 -8.93 -1.05 -14.99
CA ILE A 6 -8.21 -1.64 -13.85
C ILE A 6 -9.05 -2.72 -13.16
N SER A 7 -10.34 -2.45 -12.91
CA SER A 7 -11.28 -3.43 -12.35
C SER A 7 -11.38 -4.70 -13.19
N SER A 8 -11.43 -4.56 -14.52
CA SER A 8 -11.51 -5.72 -15.43
C SER A 8 -10.23 -6.55 -15.37
N LEU A 9 -9.06 -5.90 -15.42
CA LEU A 9 -7.76 -6.56 -15.37
C LEU A 9 -7.53 -7.28 -14.01
N LEU A 10 -7.91 -6.66 -12.89
CA LEU A 10 -7.76 -7.25 -11.56
C LEU A 10 -8.67 -8.46 -11.32
N LYS A 11 -9.85 -8.49 -11.96
CA LYS A 11 -10.75 -9.66 -11.90
C LYS A 11 -10.16 -10.90 -12.57
N GLU A 12 -9.19 -10.74 -13.48
CA GLU A 12 -8.44 -11.85 -14.08
C GLU A 12 -7.44 -12.47 -13.09
N THR A 13 -7.08 -11.76 -12.01
CA THR A 13 -5.97 -12.07 -11.10
C THR A 13 -6.45 -12.28 -9.66
N PHE A 14 -7.62 -12.91 -9.48
CA PHE A 14 -8.24 -13.29 -8.20
C PHE A 14 -8.75 -12.17 -7.28
N PHE A 15 -8.94 -10.95 -7.78
CA PHE A 15 -9.54 -9.88 -6.98
C PHE A 15 -11.04 -9.71 -7.28
N ASP A 16 -11.85 -9.68 -6.22
CA ASP A 16 -13.18 -9.11 -6.31
C ASP A 16 -13.08 -7.59 -6.32
N CYS A 17 -13.68 -6.93 -7.31
CA CYS A 17 -13.60 -5.49 -7.46
C CYS A 17 -14.98 -4.83 -7.44
N SER A 18 -15.15 -3.84 -6.57
CA SER A 18 -16.35 -3.00 -6.45
C SER A 18 -16.03 -1.54 -6.74
N TYR A 19 -16.83 -0.90 -7.58
CA TYR A 19 -16.71 0.53 -7.86
C TYR A 19 -17.51 1.34 -6.85
N VAL A 20 -16.94 2.43 -6.37
CA VAL A 20 -17.60 3.39 -5.49
C VAL A 20 -17.49 4.77 -6.11
N ALA A 21 -18.64 5.41 -6.32
CA ALA A 21 -18.71 6.77 -6.83
C ALA A 21 -18.33 7.79 -5.76
N ALA A 22 -17.84 8.95 -6.19
CA ALA A 22 -17.58 10.09 -5.34
C ALA A 22 -18.82 10.45 -4.47
N SER A 23 -18.55 10.90 -3.26
CA SER A 23 -19.53 11.31 -2.25
C SER A 23 -19.01 12.52 -1.46
N GLU A 24 -19.82 13.07 -0.56
CA GLU A 24 -19.40 14.18 0.31
C GLU A 24 -18.25 13.80 1.26
N ILE A 25 -18.15 12.52 1.65
CA ILE A 25 -17.11 12.01 2.55
C ILE A 25 -15.84 11.68 1.75
N GLU A 26 -16.01 11.16 0.54
CA GLU A 26 -14.94 10.69 -0.34
C GLU A 26 -15.09 11.36 -1.71
N PRO A 27 -14.40 12.47 -1.98
CA PRO A 27 -14.71 13.34 -3.13
C PRO A 27 -14.20 12.79 -4.48
N PHE A 28 -13.70 11.56 -4.52
CA PHE A 28 -13.15 10.93 -5.72
C PHE A 28 -13.75 9.55 -5.92
N ASP A 29 -13.92 9.16 -7.19
CA ASP A 29 -14.26 7.80 -7.55
C ASP A 29 -13.11 6.84 -7.20
N TYR A 30 -13.44 5.64 -6.75
CA TYR A 30 -12.44 4.62 -6.43
C TYR A 30 -12.95 3.20 -6.65
N LEU A 31 -12.01 2.27 -6.72
CA LEU A 31 -12.29 0.84 -6.62
C LEU A 31 -11.92 0.33 -5.25
N ILE A 32 -12.66 -0.65 -4.76
CA ILE A 32 -12.23 -1.54 -3.69
C ILE A 32 -11.89 -2.87 -4.35
N ALA A 33 -10.61 -3.24 -4.34
CA ALA A 33 -10.14 -4.56 -4.72
C ALA A 33 -9.95 -5.41 -3.45
N ILE A 34 -10.59 -6.58 -3.41
CA ILE A 34 -10.59 -7.47 -2.26
C ILE A 34 -9.72 -8.67 -2.62
N ALA A 35 -8.62 -8.84 -1.90
CA ALA A 35 -7.77 -10.02 -1.98
C ALA A 35 -8.29 -11.08 -0.99
N GLU A 36 -8.56 -12.28 -1.50
CA GLU A 36 -8.71 -13.44 -0.62
C GLU A 36 -7.33 -13.87 -0.11
N THR A 37 -7.20 -14.04 1.20
CA THR A 37 -5.97 -14.53 1.83
C THR A 37 -6.17 -16.00 2.20
N ASN A 38 -5.11 -16.81 2.07
CA ASN A 38 -5.16 -18.26 2.34
C ASN A 38 -5.17 -18.60 3.86
N SER A 39 -5.08 -17.60 4.73
CA SER A 39 -5.01 -17.76 6.20
C SER A 39 -6.35 -17.36 6.85
N LYS A 40 -6.54 -17.69 8.13
CA LYS A 40 -7.70 -17.27 8.96
C LYS A 40 -7.84 -15.73 9.12
N GLU A 41 -7.06 -14.94 8.39
CA GLU A 41 -7.08 -13.49 8.45
C GLU A 41 -8.24 -12.89 7.66
N LYS A 42 -8.63 -11.68 8.06
CA LYS A 42 -9.66 -10.91 7.37
C LYS A 42 -9.17 -10.57 5.96
N ARG A 43 -10.08 -10.68 4.98
CA ARG A 43 -9.86 -10.24 3.59
C ARG A 43 -9.19 -8.86 3.55
N LYS A 44 -8.13 -8.71 2.76
CA LYS A 44 -7.43 -7.44 2.61
C LYS A 44 -8.12 -6.61 1.53
N MET A 45 -8.51 -5.39 1.91
CA MET A 45 -9.15 -4.43 1.02
C MET A 45 -8.13 -3.39 0.57
N ILE A 46 -7.99 -3.22 -0.74
CA ILE A 46 -7.13 -2.21 -1.35
C ILE A 46 -8.05 -1.20 -2.04
N LYS A 47 -8.01 0.05 -1.57
CA LYS A 47 -8.66 1.18 -2.24
C LYS A 47 -7.75 1.65 -3.38
N ILE A 48 -8.29 1.72 -4.60
CA ILE A 48 -7.56 2.14 -5.80
C ILE A 48 -8.22 3.39 -6.38
N MET A 49 -7.46 4.47 -6.45
CA MET A 49 -7.87 5.74 -7.05
C MET A 49 -7.00 6.03 -8.28
N ALA A 50 -7.55 6.73 -9.26
CA ALA A 50 -6.81 7.12 -10.45
C ALA A 50 -6.98 8.62 -10.72
N PHE A 51 -5.86 9.34 -10.79
CA PHE A 51 -5.84 10.78 -11.03
C PHE A 51 -5.17 11.05 -12.37
N GLU A 52 -5.91 11.59 -13.33
CA GLU A 52 -5.34 12.03 -14.60
C GLU A 52 -4.35 13.18 -14.36
N GLN A 53 -3.15 13.04 -14.91
CA GLN A 53 -2.07 14.01 -14.74
C GLN A 53 -2.01 14.92 -15.95
N GLN A 54 -2.10 16.23 -15.71
CA GLN A 54 -1.82 17.23 -16.73
C GLN A 54 -0.31 17.44 -16.79
N LEU A 55 0.31 16.99 -17.89
CA LEU A 55 1.73 17.22 -18.12
C LEU A 55 1.94 18.58 -18.79
N ASP A 56 3.06 19.23 -18.46
CA ASP A 56 3.47 20.46 -19.12
C ASP A 56 3.55 20.27 -20.65
N PRO A 57 2.98 21.17 -21.47
CA PRO A 57 3.05 21.11 -22.93
C PRO A 57 4.47 20.96 -23.51
N SER A 58 5.49 21.48 -22.82
CA SER A 58 6.90 21.33 -23.19
C SER A 58 7.40 19.89 -23.02
N MET A 59 6.87 19.15 -22.04
CA MET A 59 7.13 17.72 -21.83
C MET A 59 6.35 16.88 -22.85
N LEU A 60 5.13 17.29 -23.20
CA LEU A 60 4.24 16.59 -24.14
C LEU A 60 4.81 16.47 -25.57
N LYS A 61 5.76 17.31 -25.99
CA LYS A 61 6.39 17.19 -27.32
C LYS A 61 7.12 15.86 -27.56
N LYS A 62 7.45 15.12 -26.50
CA LYS A 62 8.09 13.79 -26.57
C LYS A 62 7.15 12.64 -26.19
N PHE A 63 5.97 12.94 -25.66
CA PHE A 63 5.02 11.93 -25.24
C PHE A 63 3.92 11.82 -26.29
N ASP A 64 3.67 10.59 -26.72
CA ASP A 64 2.51 10.23 -27.54
C ASP A 64 1.22 10.81 -26.94
N LYS A 65 0.13 10.94 -27.71
CA LYS A 65 -1.18 11.48 -27.26
C LYS A 65 -1.87 10.65 -26.15
N ASP A 66 -1.14 9.76 -25.50
CA ASP A 66 -1.59 8.87 -24.45
C ASP A 66 -1.74 9.61 -23.12
N ARG A 67 -2.81 9.28 -22.39
CA ARG A 67 -3.14 9.92 -21.12
C ARG A 67 -2.25 9.38 -20.03
N CYS A 68 -1.83 10.23 -19.10
CA CYS A 68 -1.00 9.84 -17.97
C CYS A 68 -1.84 9.83 -16.69
N PHE A 69 -1.66 8.80 -15.87
CA PHE A 69 -2.39 8.63 -14.62
C PHE A 69 -1.42 8.40 -13.46
N ARG A 70 -1.72 9.03 -12.32
CA ARG A 70 -1.24 8.60 -11.02
C ARG A 70 -2.28 7.67 -10.43
N ILE A 71 -1.99 6.37 -10.41
CA ILE A 71 -2.82 5.37 -9.76
C ILE A 71 -2.34 5.22 -8.32
N GLN A 72 -3.22 5.40 -7.35
CA GLN A 72 -2.92 5.26 -5.94
C GLN A 72 -3.56 3.99 -5.40
N PHE A 73 -2.75 3.14 -4.77
CA PHE A 73 -3.17 1.95 -4.03
C PHE A 73 -3.05 2.26 -2.55
N LEU A 74 -4.12 2.04 -1.81
CA LEU A 74 -4.23 2.41 -0.41
C LEU A 74 -4.81 1.24 0.40
N HIS A 75 -4.13 0.85 1.46
CA HIS A 75 -4.62 -0.14 2.42
C HIS A 75 -4.50 0.42 3.83
N GLN A 76 -5.63 0.61 4.51
CA GLN A 76 -5.62 0.98 5.93
C GLN A 76 -5.49 -0.28 6.79
N LEU A 77 -4.51 -0.30 7.70
CA LEU A 77 -4.34 -1.43 8.61
C LEU A 77 -5.51 -1.45 9.63
N PRO A 78 -6.00 -2.63 10.03
CA PRO A 78 -7.24 -2.76 10.80
C PRO A 78 -7.03 -2.58 12.32
N PHE A 79 -6.15 -1.67 12.72
CA PHE A 79 -5.86 -1.36 14.12
C PHE A 79 -5.36 0.08 14.28
N GLU A 80 -5.43 0.58 15.51
CA GLU A 80 -4.99 1.93 15.87
C GLU A 80 -3.68 1.87 16.64
N VAL A 81 -2.94 2.97 16.60
CA VAL A 81 -1.67 3.11 17.32
C VAL A 81 -1.94 3.60 18.73
N ASN A 82 -1.39 2.90 19.73
CA ASN A 82 -1.35 3.39 21.10
C ASN A 82 -0.59 4.74 21.13
N PRO A 83 -1.16 5.82 21.67
CA PRO A 83 -0.51 7.13 21.72
C PRO A 83 0.91 7.12 22.32
N LEU A 84 1.18 6.21 23.27
CA LEU A 84 2.51 6.06 23.88
C LEU A 84 3.52 5.36 22.95
N ALA A 85 3.05 4.64 21.94
CA ALA A 85 3.86 3.92 20.96
C ALA A 85 4.15 4.70 19.68
N VAL A 86 3.58 5.91 19.50
CA VAL A 86 3.70 6.74 18.28
C VAL A 86 5.16 6.92 17.83
N ASN A 87 6.07 7.23 18.74
CA ASN A 87 7.49 7.40 18.40
C ASN A 87 8.17 6.08 17.98
N GLN A 88 7.76 4.98 18.60
CA GLN A 88 8.30 3.64 18.29
C GLN A 88 7.81 3.19 16.92
N ILE A 89 6.52 3.38 16.63
CA ILE A 89 5.96 3.01 15.34
C ILE A 89 6.54 3.87 14.23
N ALA A 90 6.66 5.19 14.42
CA ALA A 90 7.26 6.09 13.43
C ALA A 90 8.70 5.67 13.07
N SER A 91 9.49 5.28 14.07
CA SER A 91 10.84 4.75 13.87
C SER A 91 10.85 3.45 13.08
N LEU A 92 9.94 2.52 13.40
CA LEU A 92 9.76 1.28 12.63
C LEU A 92 9.38 1.58 11.19
N LEU A 93 8.38 2.44 10.95
CA LEU A 93 7.93 2.73 9.58
C LEU A 93 9.03 3.36 8.74
N LEU A 94 9.81 4.28 9.32
CA LEU A 94 10.98 4.86 8.66
C LEU A 94 11.99 3.77 8.29
N PHE A 95 12.31 2.90 9.23
CA PHE A 95 13.22 1.77 8.99
C PHE A 95 12.71 0.87 7.86
N LEU A 96 11.43 0.47 7.88
CA LEU A 96 10.84 -0.37 6.82
C LEU A 96 10.89 0.34 5.46
N ASN A 97 10.45 1.60 5.39
CA ASN A 97 10.44 2.36 4.14
C ASN A 97 11.85 2.60 3.56
N GLN A 98 12.90 2.60 4.38
CA GLN A 98 14.28 2.69 3.89
C GLN A 98 14.82 1.36 3.34
N ASN A 99 14.23 0.23 3.74
CA ASN A 99 14.72 -1.11 3.37
C ASN A 99 13.81 -1.83 2.38
N LEU A 100 12.64 -1.28 2.07
CA LEU A 100 11.73 -1.83 1.07
C LEU A 100 11.97 -1.18 -0.28
N ASP A 101 11.97 -2.02 -1.32
CA ASP A 101 11.96 -1.55 -2.71
C ASP A 101 10.70 -0.74 -3.03
N TRP A 102 9.60 -1.04 -2.32
CA TRP A 102 8.29 -0.41 -2.45
C TRP A 102 7.89 0.20 -1.12
N PRO A 103 8.45 1.36 -0.74
CA PRO A 103 8.06 2.04 0.49
C PRO A 103 6.62 2.54 0.39
N GLY A 104 5.93 2.58 1.51
CA GLY A 104 4.54 3.00 1.52
C GLY A 104 3.87 3.06 2.88
N PHE A 105 4.51 2.63 3.97
CA PHE A 105 3.89 2.72 5.29
C PHE A 105 3.85 4.16 5.77
N GLU A 106 2.68 4.60 6.22
CA GLU A 106 2.37 5.95 6.64
C GLU A 106 1.65 5.93 8.00
N LEU A 107 1.99 6.91 8.84
CA LEU A 107 1.35 7.16 10.11
C LEU A 107 0.55 8.47 10.03
N ASP A 108 -0.75 8.38 10.29
CA ASP A 108 -1.58 9.51 10.62
C ASP A 108 -1.58 9.67 12.15
N GLU A 109 -0.74 10.57 12.65
CA GLU A 109 -0.60 10.84 14.09
C GLU A 109 -1.85 11.49 14.69
N LEU A 110 -2.65 12.21 13.89
CA LEU A 110 -3.86 12.88 14.39
C LEU A 110 -4.95 11.86 14.70
N ASN A 111 -5.08 10.85 13.85
CA ASN A 111 -6.09 9.79 13.98
C ASN A 111 -5.53 8.47 14.56
N ASN A 112 -4.22 8.42 14.86
CA ASN A 112 -3.49 7.22 15.27
C ASN A 112 -3.71 6.02 14.32
N ARG A 113 -3.68 6.27 13.01
CA ARG A 113 -3.96 5.25 11.98
C ARG A 113 -2.74 4.97 11.13
N LEU A 114 -2.63 3.73 10.70
CA LEU A 114 -1.57 3.27 9.81
C LEU A 114 -2.15 2.90 8.45
N THR A 115 -1.45 3.32 7.41
CA THR A 115 -1.83 3.07 6.03
C THR A 115 -0.62 2.62 5.24
N TYR A 116 -0.82 1.74 4.27
CA TYR A 116 0.13 1.50 3.21
C TYR A 116 -0.36 2.19 1.94
N ARG A 117 0.44 3.12 1.40
CA ARG A 117 0.13 3.90 0.21
C ARG A 117 1.22 3.75 -0.84
N TYR A 118 0.86 3.21 -2.00
CA TYR A 118 1.73 3.15 -3.17
C TYR A 118 1.17 3.98 -4.31
N ASN A 119 2.01 4.81 -4.94
CA ASN A 119 1.62 5.62 -6.08
C ASN A 119 2.37 5.14 -7.34
N TRP A 120 1.60 4.83 -8.38
CA TRP A 120 2.11 4.37 -9.66
C TRP A 120 1.79 5.38 -10.76
N LEU A 121 2.83 6.01 -11.33
CA LEU A 121 2.70 6.91 -12.46
C LEU A 121 2.85 6.11 -13.75
N ILE A 122 1.81 6.07 -14.58
CA ILE A 122 1.75 5.21 -15.75
C ILE A 122 0.96 5.88 -16.88
N LYS A 123 1.28 5.53 -18.11
CA LYS A 123 0.44 5.87 -19.26
C LYS A 123 -0.76 4.94 -19.33
N GLU A 124 -1.90 5.43 -19.80
CA GLU A 124 -3.13 4.63 -19.89
C GLU A 124 -2.92 3.40 -20.76
N SER A 125 -2.27 3.51 -21.93
CA SER A 125 -2.04 2.35 -22.80
C SER A 125 -1.19 1.25 -22.14
N ALA A 126 -0.26 1.62 -21.26
CA ALA A 126 0.68 0.71 -20.63
C ALA A 126 0.09 -0.09 -19.46
N ILE A 127 -1.12 0.23 -18.97
CA ILE A 127 -1.74 -0.49 -17.87
C ILE A 127 -2.13 -1.91 -18.32
N ASP A 128 -1.46 -2.92 -17.78
CA ASP A 128 -1.74 -4.32 -18.08
C ASP A 128 -1.93 -5.18 -16.81
N THR A 129 -2.41 -6.40 -17.01
CA THR A 129 -2.67 -7.38 -15.95
C THR A 129 -1.38 -7.76 -15.20
N ALA A 130 -0.25 -7.87 -15.90
CA ALA A 130 1.01 -8.30 -15.31
C ALA A 130 1.54 -7.27 -14.30
N GLN A 131 1.56 -5.99 -14.68
CA GLN A 131 1.98 -4.89 -13.82
C GLN A 131 1.06 -4.76 -12.60
N LEU A 132 -0.26 -4.83 -12.80
CA LEU A 132 -1.22 -4.80 -11.70
C LEU A 132 -1.04 -5.97 -10.73
N THR A 133 -0.77 -7.17 -11.24
CA THR A 133 -0.46 -8.36 -10.43
C THR A 133 0.80 -8.15 -9.62
N ILE A 134 1.88 -7.62 -10.23
CA ILE A 134 3.14 -7.35 -9.54
C ILE A 134 2.92 -6.30 -8.45
N ILE A 135 2.23 -5.20 -8.74
CA ILE A 135 1.99 -4.12 -7.78
C ILE A 135 1.18 -4.62 -6.58
N THR A 136 0.04 -5.27 -6.85
CA THR A 136 -0.84 -5.76 -5.79
C THR A 136 -0.19 -6.91 -5.02
N GLY A 137 0.53 -7.80 -5.69
CA GLY A 137 1.30 -8.87 -5.04
C GLY A 137 2.39 -8.36 -4.11
N ASN A 138 3.18 -7.36 -4.53
CA ASN A 138 4.18 -6.74 -3.67
C ASN A 138 3.56 -6.02 -2.48
N LEU A 139 2.46 -5.29 -2.70
CA LEU A 139 1.71 -4.65 -1.61
C LEU A 139 1.25 -5.69 -0.58
N LEU A 140 0.60 -6.78 -1.04
CA LEU A 140 0.10 -7.83 -0.15
C LEU A 140 1.24 -8.51 0.60
N LEU A 141 2.35 -8.82 -0.07
CA LEU A 141 3.55 -9.40 0.53
C LEU A 141 4.14 -8.50 1.62
N SER A 142 4.30 -7.19 1.34
CA SER A 142 4.76 -6.22 2.34
C SER A 142 3.84 -6.19 3.56
N LEU A 143 2.51 -6.20 3.34
CA LEU A 143 1.56 -6.27 4.44
C LEU A 143 1.73 -7.57 5.23
N ASP A 144 1.78 -8.74 4.58
CA ASP A 144 1.93 -10.03 5.25
C ASP A 144 3.23 -10.12 6.07
N MET A 145 4.34 -9.62 5.52
CA MET A 145 5.64 -9.69 6.18
C MET A 145 5.73 -8.83 7.44
N PHE A 146 5.12 -7.64 7.44
CA PHE A 146 5.33 -6.64 8.50
C PHE A 146 4.12 -6.40 9.39
N ASN A 147 2.93 -6.86 9.04
CA ASN A 147 1.69 -6.56 9.77
C ASN A 147 1.79 -6.91 11.26
N ASP A 148 2.32 -8.09 11.60
CA ASP A 148 2.41 -8.53 13.00
C ASP A 148 3.40 -7.70 13.82
N ALA A 149 4.57 -7.38 13.24
CA ALA A 149 5.56 -6.54 13.91
C ALA A 149 5.04 -5.12 14.10
N ILE A 150 4.43 -4.54 13.05
CA ILE A 150 3.79 -3.23 13.10
C ILE A 150 2.70 -3.22 14.18
N LYS A 151 1.84 -4.25 14.23
CA LYS A 151 0.77 -4.36 15.21
C LYS A 151 1.29 -4.47 16.64
N GLN A 152 2.27 -5.33 16.91
CA GLN A 152 2.84 -5.49 18.26
C GLN A 152 3.45 -4.20 18.78
N ILE A 153 4.15 -3.44 17.93
CA ILE A 153 4.68 -2.13 18.31
C ILE A 153 3.56 -1.10 18.47
N ALA A 154 2.59 -1.06 17.55
CA ALA A 154 1.45 -0.16 17.63
C ALA A 154 0.63 -0.36 18.91
N ASP A 155 0.47 -1.60 19.37
CA ASP A 155 -0.22 -1.93 20.63
C ASP A 155 0.63 -1.61 21.88
N GLY A 156 1.91 -1.31 21.71
CA GLY A 156 2.87 -1.10 22.80
C GLY A 156 3.36 -2.39 23.48
N GLN A 157 3.19 -3.55 22.83
CA GLN A 157 3.66 -4.84 23.33
C GLN A 157 5.16 -5.06 23.10
N LEU A 158 5.72 -4.38 22.10
CA LEU A 158 7.12 -4.46 21.70
C LEU A 158 7.62 -3.04 21.38
N THR A 159 8.86 -2.73 21.71
CA THR A 159 9.52 -1.49 21.26
C THR A 159 10.34 -1.75 19.99
N PHE A 160 10.62 -0.69 19.22
CA PHE A 160 11.46 -0.82 18.02
C PHE A 160 12.87 -1.34 18.35
N ASN A 161 13.44 -0.90 19.47
CA ASN A 161 14.76 -1.34 19.92
C ASN A 161 14.79 -2.84 20.29
N GLU A 162 13.71 -3.36 20.88
CA GLU A 162 13.60 -4.79 21.18
C GLU A 162 13.48 -5.63 19.91
N LEU A 163 12.74 -5.14 18.91
CA LEU A 163 12.68 -5.77 17.59
C LEU A 163 14.07 -5.87 16.95
N LEU A 164 14.81 -4.76 16.92
CA LEU A 164 16.17 -4.73 16.35
C LEU A 164 17.12 -5.70 17.07
N ARG A 165 17.02 -5.78 18.41
CA ARG A 165 17.81 -6.74 19.19
C ARG A 165 17.49 -8.17 18.80
N GLY A 166 16.22 -8.52 18.64
CA GLY A 166 15.80 -9.85 18.20
C GLY A 166 16.37 -10.23 16.83
N ILE A 167 16.38 -9.30 15.88
CA ILE A 167 16.96 -9.51 14.55
C ILE A 167 18.48 -9.74 14.64
N ALA A 168 19.19 -8.94 15.44
CA ALA A 168 20.63 -9.06 15.61
C ALA A 168 21.02 -10.42 16.23
N GLU A 169 20.30 -10.85 17.26
CA GLU A 169 20.53 -12.15 17.92
C GLU A 169 20.27 -13.33 16.98
N PHE A 170 19.23 -13.27 16.15
CA PHE A 170 18.97 -14.29 15.13
C PHE A 170 20.11 -14.40 14.12
N GLY A 171 20.63 -13.27 13.64
CA GLY A 171 21.77 -13.22 12.72
C GLY A 171 23.07 -13.77 13.30
N HIS A 172 23.27 -13.71 14.62
CA HIS A 172 24.42 -14.33 15.29
C HIS A 172 24.30 -15.84 15.40
N ARG A 173 23.08 -16.38 15.57
CA ARG A 173 22.84 -17.83 15.70
C ARG A 173 23.01 -18.57 14.38
N THR A 174 22.73 -17.94 13.24
CA THR A 174 22.85 -18.55 11.91
C THR A 174 24.27 -18.56 11.34
N LYS A 175 25.22 -17.89 12.01
CA LYS A 175 26.65 -17.86 11.63
C LYS A 175 27.50 -18.91 12.35
N ASN A 176 26.96 -19.62 13.34
CA ASN A 176 27.60 -20.74 14.04
C ASN A 176 26.99 -22.06 13.55
#